data_AF-W7YJS2-F1
#
_entry.id   AF-W7YJS2-F1
#
_cell.length_a   1.000
_cell.length_b   1.000
_cell.length_c   1.000
_cell.angle_alpha   90.00
_cell.angle_beta   90.00
_cell.angle_gamma   90.00
#
_symmetry.space_group_name_H-M   'P 1'
#
loop_
_entity.id
_entity.type
_entity.pdbx_description
1 polymer ?
#
loop_
_entity_poly.entity_id
_entity_poly.type
_entity_poly.pdbx_seq_one_letter_code
_entity_poly.pdbx_strand_id
1 'polypeptide(L)'
;MALYSQNMLEICLELVHLGYDEYRDKVVDYYNHFLEIASAMDRIGDNQDEMWDEEDQFFYDVLRFPDGSATRLKVRSLVGLLPLCAATVLEPEHLELMPSIAKEHKYMITRTKRLSKNIANPLQKGKNNRRLLSVVNEDKLRSILKVMLDEKEFLSDFGIRSLSKYHEENPYVFSWNNEEFTVKYVPGESDSTMFGGNSNWRGPIWFPANTVIIRALFQQYAFYGDDFKIECPTGSGNMMTLIEVAKEIIRRLENIFLKDEKGYRPVYGWYKDFQEDKYWENNLLFYEYFHGDNGAGIGASHQTGWSGMIAYLMVMFRTTNFDMLMEKAHWDKDTRIKKEE
;
A
#
# COMPACT_ATOMS: atom_id res chain seq x y z
N MET A 1 -5.75 -1.68 -10.22
CA MET A 1 -7.18 -1.85 -10.58
C MET A 1 -8.07 -2.20 -9.40
N ALA A 2 -7.75 -3.19 -8.56
CA ALA A 2 -8.59 -3.55 -7.41
C ALA A 2 -8.91 -2.36 -6.48
N LEU A 3 -7.90 -1.60 -6.06
CA LEU A 3 -8.10 -0.38 -5.25
C LEU A 3 -8.92 0.69 -5.97
N TYR A 4 -8.76 0.85 -7.28
CA TYR A 4 -9.60 1.78 -8.06
C TYR A 4 -11.07 1.36 -8.03
N SER A 5 -11.36 0.07 -8.24
CA SER A 5 -12.72 -0.46 -8.11
C SER A 5 -13.30 -0.25 -6.71
N GLN A 6 -12.49 -0.40 -5.66
CA GLN A 6 -12.91 -0.13 -4.28
C GLN A 6 -13.22 1.36 -4.06
N ASN A 7 -12.36 2.27 -4.50
CA ASN A 7 -12.61 3.71 -4.37
C ASN A 7 -13.88 4.12 -5.14
N MET A 8 -14.08 3.58 -6.35
CA MET A 8 -15.29 3.83 -7.11
C MET A 8 -16.54 3.25 -6.44
N LEU A 9 -16.43 2.09 -5.79
CA LEU A 9 -17.48 1.52 -4.97
C LEU A 9 -17.84 2.44 -3.79
N GLU A 10 -16.84 2.94 -3.05
CA GLU A 10 -17.05 3.90 -1.96
C GLU A 10 -17.77 5.15 -2.48
N ILE A 11 -17.29 5.77 -3.56
CA ILE A 11 -17.93 6.93 -4.18
C ILE A 11 -19.39 6.65 -4.56
N CYS A 12 -19.68 5.49 -5.16
CA CYS A 12 -21.05 5.14 -5.52
C CYS A 12 -21.94 4.93 -4.30
N LEU A 13 -21.43 4.31 -3.23
CA LEU A 13 -22.17 4.14 -1.97
C LEU A 13 -22.51 5.49 -1.34
N GLU A 14 -21.58 6.44 -1.34
CA GLU A 14 -21.81 7.80 -0.86
C GLU A 14 -22.86 8.53 -1.70
N LEU A 15 -22.80 8.44 -3.03
CA LEU A 15 -23.79 9.06 -3.91
C LEU A 15 -25.20 8.49 -3.68
N VAL A 16 -25.32 7.16 -3.53
CA VAL A 16 -26.61 6.53 -3.21
C VAL A 16 -27.11 6.99 -1.84
N HIS A 17 -26.23 7.12 -0.85
CA HIS A 17 -26.61 7.64 0.47
C HIS A 17 -27.15 9.07 0.40
N LEU A 18 -26.58 9.91 -0.47
CA LEU A 18 -27.03 11.29 -0.70
C LEU A 18 -28.34 11.38 -1.52
N GLY A 19 -28.88 10.26 -2.01
CA GLY A 19 -30.15 10.19 -2.72
C GLY A 19 -30.03 10.04 -4.25
N TYR A 20 -28.82 9.88 -4.79
CA TYR A 20 -28.61 9.65 -6.22
C TYR A 20 -28.76 8.15 -6.57
N ASP A 21 -30.02 7.69 -6.63
CA ASP A 21 -30.37 6.28 -6.84
C ASP A 21 -29.87 5.71 -8.19
N GLU A 22 -29.55 6.53 -9.18
CA GLU A 22 -28.98 6.12 -10.47
C GLU A 22 -27.60 5.42 -10.34
N TYR A 23 -26.91 5.57 -9.21
CA TYR A 23 -25.63 4.91 -8.93
C TYR A 23 -25.76 3.51 -8.30
N ARG A 24 -26.98 3.04 -7.98
CA ARG A 24 -27.19 1.72 -7.36
C ARG A 24 -26.60 0.57 -8.17
N ASP A 25 -26.82 0.55 -9.48
CA ASP A 25 -26.26 -0.48 -10.36
C ASP A 25 -24.72 -0.43 -10.38
N LYS A 26 -24.14 0.76 -10.24
CA LYS A 26 -22.69 0.94 -10.19
C LYS A 26 -22.04 0.42 -8.93
N VAL A 27 -22.74 0.44 -7.80
CA VAL A 27 -22.31 -0.25 -6.57
C VAL A 27 -22.10 -1.75 -6.86
N VAL A 28 -23.03 -2.38 -7.58
CA VAL A 28 -22.92 -3.81 -7.95
C VAL A 28 -21.77 -4.05 -8.92
N ASP A 29 -21.66 -3.23 -9.95
CA ASP A 29 -20.62 -3.33 -10.97
C ASP A 29 -19.23 -3.26 -10.30
N TYR A 30 -18.97 -2.24 -9.47
CA TYR A 30 -17.65 -2.06 -8.85
C TYR A 30 -17.34 -3.11 -7.79
N TYR A 31 -18.34 -3.56 -7.02
CA TYR A 31 -18.16 -4.69 -6.10
C TYR A 31 -17.77 -5.97 -6.85
N ASN A 32 -18.46 -6.27 -7.97
CA ASN A 32 -18.14 -7.44 -8.78
C ASN A 32 -16.77 -7.31 -9.48
N HIS A 33 -16.43 -6.14 -10.01
CA HIS A 33 -15.12 -5.89 -10.60
C HIS A 33 -13.99 -6.12 -9.59
N PHE A 34 -14.16 -5.65 -8.34
CA PHE A 34 -13.20 -5.93 -7.28
C PHE A 34 -13.02 -7.45 -7.08
N LEU A 35 -14.11 -8.21 -6.93
CA LEU A 35 -14.05 -9.66 -6.74
C LEU A 35 -13.40 -10.38 -7.94
N GLU A 36 -13.70 -9.96 -9.16
CA GLU A 36 -13.10 -10.52 -10.38
C GLU A 36 -11.59 -10.30 -10.40
N ILE A 37 -11.13 -9.06 -10.19
CA ILE A 37 -9.71 -8.72 -10.18
C ILE A 37 -9.00 -9.49 -9.06
N ALA A 38 -9.53 -9.44 -7.83
CA ALA A 38 -8.91 -10.09 -6.68
C ALA A 38 -8.80 -11.61 -6.89
N SER A 39 -9.84 -12.24 -7.47
CA SER A 39 -9.81 -13.67 -7.79
C SER A 39 -8.88 -14.05 -8.95
N ALA A 40 -8.59 -13.12 -9.86
CA ALA A 40 -7.69 -13.36 -10.98
C ALA A 40 -6.21 -13.27 -10.57
N MET A 41 -5.90 -12.47 -9.55
CA MET A 41 -4.54 -12.32 -9.01
C MET A 41 -4.06 -13.59 -8.30
N ASP A 42 -4.97 -14.28 -7.60
CA ASP A 42 -4.65 -15.54 -6.91
C ASP A 42 -5.79 -16.55 -7.04
N ARG A 43 -5.73 -17.34 -8.11
CA ARG A 43 -6.80 -18.27 -8.49
C ARG A 43 -6.79 -19.49 -7.58
N ILE A 44 -7.99 -19.97 -7.24
CA ILE A 44 -8.14 -21.21 -6.47
C ILE A 44 -7.78 -22.39 -7.37
N GLY A 45 -6.80 -23.20 -6.96
CA GLY A 45 -6.38 -24.41 -7.67
C GLY A 45 -4.87 -24.55 -7.66
N ASP A 46 -4.35 -25.44 -8.48
CA ASP A 46 -2.93 -25.49 -8.83
C ASP A 46 -2.80 -24.88 -10.23
N ASN A 47 -2.33 -23.64 -10.31
CA ASN A 47 -2.15 -22.92 -11.57
C ASN A 47 -0.68 -22.52 -11.75
N GLN A 48 -0.15 -22.71 -12.96
CA GLN A 48 1.25 -22.42 -13.28
C GLN A 48 1.60 -20.92 -13.37
N ASP A 49 0.63 -20.04 -13.14
CA ASP A 49 0.69 -18.60 -13.39
C ASP A 49 0.06 -17.78 -12.24
N GLU A 50 0.06 -18.33 -11.04
CA GLU A 50 -0.32 -17.64 -9.80
C GLU A 50 0.71 -16.57 -9.43
N MET A 51 0.25 -15.39 -8.99
CA MET A 51 1.14 -14.31 -8.57
C MET A 51 1.67 -14.53 -7.14
N TRP A 52 0.88 -15.17 -6.27
CA TRP A 52 1.31 -15.54 -4.93
C TRP A 52 2.26 -16.74 -5.00
N ASP A 53 3.40 -16.65 -4.34
CA ASP A 53 4.35 -17.75 -4.18
C ASP A 53 4.25 -18.30 -2.75
N GLU A 54 3.85 -19.56 -2.62
CA GLU A 54 3.66 -20.19 -1.30
C GLU A 54 4.98 -20.51 -0.58
N GLU A 55 6.10 -20.62 -1.30
CA GLU A 55 7.41 -20.87 -0.68
C GLU A 55 7.97 -19.57 -0.10
N ASP A 56 7.98 -18.51 -0.91
CA ASP A 56 8.48 -17.21 -0.51
C ASP A 56 7.48 -16.40 0.33
N GLN A 57 6.20 -16.82 0.33
CA GLN A 57 5.10 -16.12 0.99
C GLN A 57 5.00 -14.65 0.55
N PHE A 58 5.11 -14.43 -0.76
CA PHE A 58 5.19 -13.10 -1.37
C PHE A 58 4.56 -13.07 -2.77
N PHE A 59 4.14 -11.89 -3.23
CA PHE A 59 3.61 -11.72 -4.59
C PHE A 59 4.72 -11.36 -5.59
N TYR A 60 4.65 -11.95 -6.78
CA TYR A 60 5.54 -11.66 -7.90
C TYR A 60 4.75 -11.49 -9.20
N ASP A 61 5.34 -10.75 -10.13
CA ASP A 61 4.85 -10.72 -11.51
C ASP A 61 5.08 -12.07 -12.19
N VAL A 62 4.17 -12.41 -13.10
CA VAL A 62 4.23 -13.65 -13.87
C VAL A 62 4.45 -13.33 -15.35
N LEU A 63 5.55 -13.82 -15.89
CA LEU A 63 5.85 -13.78 -17.32
C LEU A 63 5.20 -14.98 -18.00
N ARG A 64 4.37 -14.73 -19.02
CA ARG A 64 3.81 -15.78 -19.89
C ARG A 64 4.52 -15.81 -21.24
N PHE A 65 4.91 -17.00 -21.65
CA PHE A 65 5.59 -17.23 -22.92
C PHE A 65 4.58 -17.55 -24.05
N PRO A 66 4.97 -17.37 -25.33
CA PRO A 66 4.10 -17.68 -26.47
C PRO A 66 3.65 -19.15 -26.56
N ASP A 67 4.39 -20.07 -25.95
CA ASP A 67 4.05 -21.51 -25.88
C ASP A 67 3.01 -21.83 -24.78
N GLY A 68 2.57 -20.83 -24.01
CA GLY A 68 1.62 -20.95 -22.93
C GLY A 68 2.23 -21.27 -21.57
N SER A 69 3.54 -21.53 -21.50
CA SER A 69 4.24 -21.67 -20.22
C SER A 69 4.33 -20.34 -19.48
N ALA A 70 4.53 -20.40 -18.18
CA ALA A 70 4.64 -19.21 -17.34
C ALA A 70 5.72 -19.39 -16.27
N THR A 71 6.32 -18.28 -15.85
CA THR A 71 7.29 -18.26 -14.75
C THR A 71 7.14 -16.99 -13.92
N ARG A 72 7.37 -17.10 -12.61
CA ARG A 72 7.40 -15.95 -11.69
C ARG A 72 8.72 -15.21 -11.83
N LEU A 73 8.64 -13.89 -11.96
CA LEU A 73 9.79 -13.00 -11.86
C LEU A 73 10.03 -12.71 -10.37
N LYS A 74 10.89 -13.51 -9.72
CA LYS A 74 11.15 -13.46 -8.26
C LYS A 74 11.97 -12.23 -7.81
N VAL A 75 11.48 -11.05 -8.20
CA VAL A 75 11.99 -9.74 -7.78
C VAL A 75 11.14 -9.24 -6.62
N ARG A 76 11.70 -9.19 -5.42
CA ARG A 76 11.08 -8.61 -4.21
C ARG A 76 11.05 -7.09 -4.34
N SER A 77 10.12 -6.60 -5.13
CA SER A 77 9.87 -5.18 -5.34
C SER A 77 8.61 -4.72 -4.63
N LEU A 78 8.43 -3.40 -4.59
CA LEU A 78 7.21 -2.76 -4.14
C LEU A 78 5.96 -3.36 -4.79
N VAL A 79 6.05 -3.82 -6.05
CA VAL A 79 4.92 -4.46 -6.76
C VAL A 79 4.35 -5.63 -5.97
N GLY A 80 5.20 -6.43 -5.31
CA GLY A 80 4.75 -7.54 -4.46
C GLY A 80 4.09 -7.10 -3.14
N LEU A 81 4.30 -5.86 -2.73
CA LEU A 81 3.63 -5.25 -1.57
C LEU A 81 2.26 -4.65 -1.97
N LEU A 82 2.12 -4.09 -3.17
CA LEU A 82 0.91 -3.37 -3.59
C LEU A 82 -0.43 -4.12 -3.46
N PRO A 83 -0.52 -5.47 -3.52
CA PRO A 83 -1.77 -6.17 -3.23
C PRO A 83 -2.34 -5.85 -1.84
N LEU A 84 -1.49 -5.60 -0.84
CA LEU A 84 -1.92 -5.20 0.51
C LEU A 84 -2.67 -3.85 0.50
N CYS A 85 -2.35 -2.98 -0.47
CA CYS A 85 -2.93 -1.64 -0.57
C CYS A 85 -4.39 -1.64 -1.04
N ALA A 86 -4.82 -2.70 -1.73
CA ALA A 86 -6.22 -2.90 -2.10
C ALA A 86 -7.00 -3.45 -0.91
N ALA A 87 -7.21 -2.61 0.10
CA ALA A 87 -7.91 -2.92 1.33
C ALA A 87 -8.88 -1.78 1.66
N THR A 88 -10.18 -2.05 1.72
CA THR A 88 -11.20 -1.05 2.00
C THR A 88 -12.26 -1.60 2.95
N VAL A 89 -12.56 -0.85 4.00
CA VAL A 89 -13.54 -1.22 5.01
C VAL A 89 -14.92 -0.71 4.61
N LEU A 90 -15.92 -1.57 4.73
CA LEU A 90 -17.32 -1.21 4.59
C LEU A 90 -17.95 -1.12 5.98
N GLU A 91 -18.45 0.07 6.31
CA GLU A 91 -19.25 0.32 7.51
C GLU A 91 -20.62 -0.38 7.44
N PRO A 92 -21.25 -0.71 8.58
CA PRO A 92 -22.57 -1.32 8.62
C PRO A 92 -23.63 -0.60 7.78
N GLU A 93 -23.59 0.73 7.74
CA GLU A 93 -24.52 1.58 6.99
C GLU A 93 -24.39 1.36 5.47
N HIS A 94 -23.17 1.15 4.95
CA HIS A 94 -22.97 0.73 3.56
C HIS A 94 -23.65 -0.62 3.31
N LEU A 95 -23.52 -1.54 4.28
CA LEU A 95 -24.12 -2.87 4.21
C LEU A 95 -25.63 -2.87 4.40
N GLU A 96 -26.27 -1.75 4.75
CA GLU A 96 -27.73 -1.62 4.78
C GLU A 96 -28.31 -1.22 3.41
N LEU A 97 -27.50 -0.50 2.60
CA LEU A 97 -27.82 -0.20 1.20
C LEU A 97 -27.64 -1.44 0.30
N MET A 98 -26.68 -2.31 0.65
CA MET A 98 -26.35 -3.50 -0.13
C MET A 98 -27.45 -4.58 -0.20
N PRO A 99 -28.31 -4.84 0.80
CA PRO A 99 -29.34 -5.89 0.76
C PRO A 99 -30.47 -5.68 -0.24
N SER A 100 -30.94 -4.45 -0.47
CA SER A 100 -31.90 -4.19 -1.56
C SER A 100 -31.26 -4.51 -2.91
N ILE A 101 -29.99 -4.14 -3.05
CA ILE A 101 -29.17 -4.36 -4.23
C ILE A 101 -28.84 -5.86 -4.40
N ALA A 102 -28.46 -6.56 -3.34
CA ALA A 102 -28.09 -7.98 -3.36
C ALA A 102 -29.30 -8.91 -3.55
N LYS A 103 -30.51 -8.49 -3.14
CA LYS A 103 -31.77 -9.20 -3.44
C LYS A 103 -32.06 -9.25 -4.93
N GLU A 104 -31.71 -8.19 -5.66
CA GLU A 104 -31.82 -8.11 -7.13
C GLU A 104 -30.70 -8.91 -7.81
N HIS A 105 -29.55 -9.10 -7.14
CA HIS A 105 -28.38 -9.79 -7.66
C HIS A 105 -28.03 -11.09 -6.89
N LYS A 106 -28.93 -12.10 -6.93
CA LYS A 106 -28.80 -13.42 -6.26
C LYS A 106 -27.45 -14.13 -6.39
N TYR A 107 -26.68 -13.83 -7.44
CA TYR A 107 -25.38 -14.44 -7.71
C TYR A 107 -24.21 -13.82 -6.91
N MET A 108 -24.39 -12.64 -6.31
CA MET A 108 -23.32 -11.93 -5.59
C MET A 108 -22.82 -12.70 -4.37
N ILE A 109 -23.71 -13.27 -3.55
CA ILE A 109 -23.34 -14.02 -2.34
C ILE A 109 -22.67 -15.35 -2.69
N THR A 110 -23.21 -16.10 -3.64
CA THR A 110 -22.65 -17.38 -4.09
C THR A 110 -21.28 -17.17 -4.74
N ARG A 111 -21.13 -16.11 -5.54
CA ARG A 111 -19.85 -15.73 -6.15
C ARG A 111 -18.84 -15.27 -5.08
N THR A 112 -19.27 -14.48 -4.10
CA THR A 112 -18.44 -14.06 -2.95
C THR A 112 -17.89 -15.28 -2.21
N LYS A 113 -18.75 -16.24 -1.83
CA LYS A 113 -18.31 -17.47 -1.12
C LYS A 113 -17.32 -18.31 -1.93
N ARG A 114 -17.51 -18.39 -3.25
CA ARG A 114 -16.60 -19.14 -4.13
C ARG A 114 -15.23 -18.46 -4.21
N LEU A 115 -15.21 -17.14 -4.25
CA LEU A 115 -13.99 -16.35 -4.49
C LEU A 115 -13.25 -15.98 -3.19
N SER A 116 -13.88 -16.13 -2.02
CA SER A 116 -13.35 -15.71 -0.71
C SER A 116 -12.29 -16.62 -0.09
N LYS A 117 -11.79 -17.65 -0.80
CA LYS A 117 -10.79 -18.56 -0.22
C LYS A 117 -9.40 -17.92 -0.12
N ASN A 118 -9.05 -17.09 -1.10
CA ASN A 118 -7.70 -16.54 -1.28
C ASN A 118 -7.59 -15.03 -1.02
N ILE A 119 -8.72 -14.38 -0.73
CA ILE A 119 -8.88 -12.95 -0.46
C ILE A 119 -9.47 -12.76 0.95
N ALA A 120 -9.44 -11.55 1.51
CA ALA A 120 -10.16 -11.29 2.77
C ALA A 120 -11.64 -11.62 2.60
N ASN A 121 -12.18 -12.45 3.49
CA ASN A 121 -13.55 -12.93 3.37
C ASN A 121 -14.55 -11.78 3.58
N PRO A 122 -15.27 -11.32 2.54
CA PRO A 122 -16.19 -10.18 2.66
C PRO A 122 -17.41 -10.47 3.52
N LEU A 123 -17.58 -11.72 3.97
CA LEU A 123 -18.65 -12.15 4.88
C LEU A 123 -18.24 -12.13 6.35
N GLN A 124 -16.93 -12.08 6.65
CA GLN A 124 -16.42 -12.06 8.01
C GLN A 124 -16.64 -10.68 8.64
N LYS A 125 -17.20 -10.66 9.86
CA LYS A 125 -17.37 -9.42 10.62
C LYS A 125 -16.06 -9.06 11.30
N GLY A 126 -15.59 -7.83 11.07
CA GLY A 126 -14.53 -7.22 11.87
C GLY A 126 -15.10 -6.50 13.09
N LYS A 127 -14.29 -5.62 13.66
CA LYS A 127 -14.69 -4.70 14.72
C LYS A 127 -15.89 -3.86 14.27
N ASN A 128 -16.78 -3.52 15.20
CA ASN A 128 -18.00 -2.73 14.95
C ASN A 128 -18.88 -3.25 13.80
N ASN A 129 -18.91 -4.57 13.59
CA ASN A 129 -19.68 -5.21 12.51
C ASN A 129 -19.30 -4.79 11.08
N ARG A 130 -18.08 -4.27 10.88
CA ARG A 130 -17.53 -3.91 9.58
C ARG A 130 -17.25 -5.12 8.69
N ARG A 131 -17.08 -4.89 7.38
CA ARG A 131 -16.51 -5.85 6.43
C ARG A 131 -15.25 -5.29 5.80
N LEU A 132 -14.37 -6.19 5.38
CA LEU A 132 -13.15 -5.83 4.66
C LEU A 132 -13.23 -6.38 3.24
N LEU A 133 -13.04 -5.49 2.28
CA LEU A 133 -12.70 -5.86 0.91
C LEU A 133 -11.19 -5.77 0.78
N SER A 134 -10.51 -6.91 0.76
CA SER A 134 -9.07 -6.94 0.51
C SER A 134 -8.64 -8.10 -0.36
N VAL A 135 -7.64 -7.87 -1.21
CA VAL A 135 -7.01 -8.92 -2.03
C VAL A 135 -6.26 -9.93 -1.17
N VAL A 136 -5.80 -9.52 0.01
CA VAL A 136 -5.07 -10.38 0.95
C VAL A 136 -5.92 -10.72 2.15
N ASN A 137 -5.91 -11.98 2.58
CA ASN A 137 -6.47 -12.41 3.86
C ASN A 137 -5.47 -12.13 5.00
N GLU A 138 -5.85 -12.48 6.23
CA GLU A 138 -5.00 -12.24 7.41
C GLU A 138 -3.63 -12.92 7.30
N ASP A 139 -3.58 -14.18 6.86
CA ASP A 139 -2.34 -14.95 6.76
C ASP A 139 -1.37 -14.30 5.77
N LYS A 140 -1.84 -13.96 4.56
CA LYS A 140 -1.03 -13.25 3.56
C LYS A 140 -0.61 -11.87 4.03
N LEU A 141 -1.50 -11.14 4.72
CA LEU A 141 -1.17 -9.86 5.30
C LEU A 141 0.01 -10.01 6.29
N ARG A 142 -0.03 -11.00 7.18
CA ARG A 142 1.08 -11.28 8.11
C ARG A 142 2.38 -11.62 7.37
N SER A 143 2.32 -12.47 6.35
CA SER A 143 3.48 -12.84 5.53
C SER A 143 4.11 -11.63 4.84
N ILE A 144 3.30 -10.80 4.18
CA ILE A 144 3.77 -9.59 3.49
C ILE A 144 4.37 -8.60 4.48
N LEU A 145 3.69 -8.35 5.61
CA LEU A 145 4.18 -7.42 6.63
C LEU A 145 5.50 -7.88 7.23
N LYS A 146 5.71 -9.19 7.42
CA LYS A 146 6.98 -9.73 7.93
C LYS A 146 8.16 -9.35 7.04
N VAL A 147 8.00 -9.39 5.72
CA VAL A 147 9.05 -8.99 4.76
C VAL A 147 9.14 -7.47 4.64
N MET A 148 7.99 -6.78 4.58
CA MET A 148 7.92 -5.33 4.46
C MET A 148 8.57 -4.59 5.63
N LEU A 149 8.45 -5.14 6.84
CA LEU A 149 8.90 -4.54 8.10
C LEU A 149 10.30 -5.03 8.52
N ASP A 150 10.98 -5.82 7.70
CA ASP A 150 12.37 -6.22 7.92
C ASP A 150 13.34 -5.15 7.40
N GLU A 151 14.27 -4.72 8.25
CA GLU A 151 15.24 -3.68 7.93
C GLU A 151 16.31 -4.12 6.91
N LYS A 152 16.52 -5.44 6.78
CA LYS A 152 17.37 -6.06 5.76
C LYS A 152 16.65 -6.22 4.42
N GLU A 153 15.34 -5.94 4.37
CA GLU A 153 14.53 -6.00 3.17
C GLU A 153 14.01 -4.60 2.82
N PHE A 154 12.76 -4.29 3.16
CA PHE A 154 12.09 -3.08 2.71
C PHE A 154 12.13 -1.93 3.72
N LEU A 155 12.24 -2.19 5.03
CA LEU A 155 12.11 -1.15 6.06
C LEU A 155 13.42 -0.36 6.19
N SER A 156 13.42 0.89 5.73
CA SER A 156 14.53 1.83 5.90
C SER A 156 14.30 2.72 7.11
N ASP A 157 15.35 3.35 7.63
CA ASP A 157 15.25 4.47 8.58
C ASP A 157 14.46 5.67 8.03
N PHE A 158 14.20 5.67 6.72
CA PHE A 158 13.56 6.73 5.97
C PHE A 158 12.21 6.34 5.33
N GLY A 159 11.73 5.10 5.51
CA GLY A 159 10.44 4.63 4.98
C GLY A 159 10.52 3.23 4.33
N ILE A 160 9.55 2.88 3.48
CA ILE A 160 9.54 1.62 2.72
C ILE A 160 10.27 1.82 1.38
N ARG A 161 11.31 1.01 1.15
CA ARG A 161 12.10 0.97 -0.09
C ARG A 161 11.26 0.44 -1.26
N SER A 162 11.58 0.85 -2.48
CA SER A 162 10.87 0.38 -3.68
C SER A 162 11.34 -1.01 -4.16
N LEU A 163 12.51 -1.46 -3.70
CA LEU A 163 13.04 -2.80 -3.89
C LEU A 163 13.65 -3.26 -2.58
N SER A 164 13.48 -4.54 -2.25
CA SER A 164 14.13 -5.11 -1.09
C SER A 164 15.66 -4.99 -1.18
N LYS A 165 16.27 -4.60 -0.07
CA LYS A 165 17.72 -4.59 0.11
C LYS A 165 18.34 -5.99 0.04
N TYR A 166 17.58 -7.06 0.18
CA TYR A 166 18.02 -8.43 -0.09
C TYR A 166 18.71 -8.59 -1.45
N HIS A 167 18.25 -7.85 -2.46
CA HIS A 167 18.81 -7.86 -3.82
C HIS A 167 20.13 -7.10 -3.97
N GLU A 168 20.68 -6.55 -2.88
CA GLU A 168 22.07 -6.04 -2.85
C GLU A 168 23.06 -7.20 -2.90
N GLU A 169 22.87 -8.21 -2.04
CA GLU A 169 23.70 -9.42 -1.99
C GLU A 169 23.19 -10.52 -2.93
N ASN A 170 21.89 -10.51 -3.25
CA ASN A 170 21.23 -11.55 -4.05
C ASN A 170 20.48 -10.94 -5.26
N PRO A 171 21.18 -10.36 -6.26
CA PRO A 171 20.54 -9.87 -7.48
C PRO A 171 19.67 -10.94 -8.14
N TYR A 172 18.48 -10.55 -8.60
CA TYR A 172 17.65 -11.45 -9.39
C TYR A 172 18.18 -11.50 -10.83
N VAL A 173 18.46 -12.70 -11.33
CA VAL A 173 18.94 -12.94 -12.70
C VAL A 173 17.92 -13.77 -13.45
N PHE A 174 17.50 -13.29 -14.62
CA PHE A 174 16.61 -13.99 -15.53
C PHE A 174 17.33 -14.24 -16.86
N SER A 175 17.47 -15.50 -17.25
CA SER A 175 18.15 -15.89 -18.49
C SER A 175 17.13 -16.26 -19.57
N TRP A 176 17.26 -15.67 -20.77
CA TRP A 176 16.41 -15.95 -21.92
C TRP A 176 17.19 -15.81 -23.23
N ASN A 177 17.11 -16.81 -24.12
CA ASN A 177 17.75 -16.79 -25.45
C ASN A 177 19.24 -16.34 -25.45
N ASN A 178 20.05 -16.88 -24.53
CA ASN A 178 21.47 -16.53 -24.32
C ASN A 178 21.73 -15.10 -23.81
N GLU A 179 20.69 -14.38 -23.40
CA GLU A 179 20.81 -13.09 -22.72
C GLU A 179 20.47 -13.25 -21.24
N GLU A 180 21.11 -12.44 -20.40
CA GLU A 180 20.83 -12.38 -18.96
C GLU A 180 20.36 -10.98 -18.58
N PHE A 181 19.22 -10.92 -17.89
CA PHE A 181 18.62 -9.70 -17.37
C PHE A 181 18.77 -9.70 -15.85
N THR A 182 19.42 -8.68 -15.30
CA THR A 182 19.71 -8.60 -13.87
C THR A 182 19.00 -7.41 -13.22
N VAL A 183 18.35 -7.66 -12.09
CA VAL A 183 17.80 -6.63 -11.20
C VAL A 183 18.53 -6.72 -9.85
N LYS A 184 19.24 -5.64 -9.50
CA LYS A 184 19.91 -5.47 -8.21
C LYS A 184 19.37 -4.26 -7.47
N TYR A 185 19.60 -4.23 -6.16
CA TYR A 185 19.32 -3.07 -5.32
C TYR A 185 20.25 -1.89 -5.66
N VAL A 186 19.64 -0.74 -5.92
CA VAL A 186 20.28 0.54 -6.22
C VAL A 186 19.52 1.60 -5.43
N PRO A 187 20.03 2.05 -4.28
CA PRO A 187 19.26 2.89 -3.35
C PRO A 187 19.09 4.34 -3.81
N GLY A 188 19.88 4.80 -4.79
CA GLY A 188 19.94 6.19 -5.24
C GLY A 188 19.50 6.41 -6.69
N GLU A 189 20.27 7.18 -7.46
CA GLU A 189 20.05 7.34 -8.90
C GLU A 189 20.18 6.01 -9.64
N SER A 190 19.46 5.86 -10.75
CA SER A 190 19.57 4.65 -11.58
C SER A 190 20.98 4.54 -12.16
N ASP A 191 21.54 3.33 -12.12
CA ASP A 191 22.81 2.97 -12.76
C ASP A 191 22.65 2.48 -14.20
N SER A 192 21.47 2.69 -14.80
CA SER A 192 21.16 2.30 -16.19
C SER A 192 20.35 3.39 -16.90
N THR A 193 20.42 3.40 -18.24
CA THR A 193 19.71 4.39 -19.06
C THR A 193 18.23 4.06 -19.34
N MET A 194 17.72 2.93 -18.83
CA MET A 194 16.32 2.56 -19.00
C MET A 194 15.37 3.58 -18.35
N PHE A 195 14.21 3.81 -18.96
CA PHE A 195 13.13 4.68 -18.43
C PHE A 195 13.54 6.14 -18.11
N GLY A 196 14.35 6.75 -18.97
CA GLY A 196 14.65 8.19 -18.86
C GLY A 196 15.91 8.54 -18.07
N GLY A 197 16.78 7.56 -17.82
CA GLY A 197 18.14 7.80 -17.33
C GLY A 197 18.26 7.75 -15.81
N ASN A 198 17.85 8.81 -15.11
CA ASN A 198 18.15 8.96 -13.69
C ASN A 198 17.02 8.50 -12.74
N SER A 199 15.76 8.37 -13.18
CA SER A 199 14.66 7.88 -12.33
C SER A 199 14.84 6.41 -11.94
N ASN A 200 14.56 6.05 -10.69
CA ASN A 200 14.89 4.73 -10.18
C ASN A 200 13.83 4.17 -9.20
N TRP A 201 13.42 2.93 -9.48
CA TRP A 201 12.49 2.15 -8.65
C TRP A 201 13.16 0.91 -8.03
N ARG A 202 14.50 0.80 -8.09
CA ARG A 202 15.25 -0.36 -7.61
C ARG A 202 15.84 -0.18 -6.20
N GLY A 203 15.16 0.55 -5.32
CA GLY A 203 15.63 0.76 -3.96
C GLY A 203 15.20 2.07 -3.30
N PRO A 204 15.06 3.19 -4.03
CA PRO A 204 14.69 4.46 -3.42
C PRO A 204 13.33 4.43 -2.73
N ILE A 205 13.11 5.42 -1.86
CA ILE A 205 11.85 5.65 -1.16
C ILE A 205 11.00 6.64 -1.94
N TRP A 206 9.76 6.23 -2.20
CA TRP A 206 8.77 7.01 -2.92
C TRP A 206 7.58 7.33 -2.02
N PHE A 207 7.27 8.61 -1.88
CA PHE A 207 6.15 9.09 -1.05
C PHE A 207 4.78 8.56 -1.48
N PRO A 208 4.43 8.50 -2.79
CA PRO A 208 3.14 7.93 -3.22
C PRO A 208 2.93 6.51 -2.71
N ALA A 209 3.96 5.66 -2.87
CA ALA A 209 3.94 4.26 -2.48
C ALA A 209 3.76 4.09 -0.97
N ASN A 210 4.58 4.81 -0.20
CA ASN A 210 4.48 4.79 1.26
C ASN A 210 3.11 5.30 1.75
N THR A 211 2.57 6.33 1.11
CA THR A 211 1.26 6.91 1.47
C THR A 211 0.13 5.91 1.27
N VAL A 212 0.11 5.18 0.14
CA VAL A 212 -0.93 4.16 -0.09
C VAL A 212 -0.79 2.95 0.84
N ILE A 213 0.44 2.58 1.21
CA ILE A 213 0.69 1.55 2.24
C ILE A 213 0.14 2.01 3.60
N ILE A 214 0.45 3.22 4.02
CA ILE A 214 -0.06 3.81 5.28
C ILE A 214 -1.59 3.83 5.28
N ARG A 215 -2.23 4.28 4.19
CA ARG A 215 -3.70 4.26 4.04
C ARG A 215 -4.25 2.85 4.21
N ALA A 216 -3.59 1.85 3.62
CA ALA A 216 -4.02 0.46 3.74
C ALA A 216 -3.88 -0.10 5.16
N LEU A 217 -2.82 0.26 5.88
CA LEU A 217 -2.66 -0.10 7.29
C LEU A 217 -3.78 0.49 8.15
N PHE A 218 -4.21 1.73 7.90
CA PHE A 218 -5.36 2.32 8.59
C PHE A 218 -6.67 1.56 8.30
N GLN A 219 -6.90 1.17 7.04
CA GLN A 219 -8.07 0.38 6.65
C GLN A 219 -8.08 -0.98 7.34
N GLN A 220 -6.95 -1.68 7.32
CA GLN A 220 -6.81 -2.97 7.97
C GLN A 220 -6.95 -2.84 9.50
N TYR A 221 -6.41 -1.78 10.10
CA TYR A 221 -6.61 -1.49 11.54
C TYR A 221 -8.07 -1.26 11.87
N ALA A 222 -8.81 -0.48 11.07
CA ALA A 222 -10.24 -0.25 11.30
C ALA A 222 -11.09 -1.54 11.25
N PHE A 223 -10.59 -2.59 10.58
CA PHE A 223 -11.23 -3.91 10.55
C PHE A 223 -10.79 -4.81 11.71
N TYR A 224 -9.48 -4.98 11.93
CA TYR A 224 -8.93 -5.92 12.92
C TYR A 224 -8.86 -5.34 14.34
N GLY A 225 -8.64 -4.03 14.47
CA GLY A 225 -8.35 -3.36 15.74
C GLY A 225 -7.05 -3.86 16.39
N ASP A 226 -7.01 -3.76 17.72
CA ASP A 226 -5.81 -4.09 18.52
C ASP A 226 -5.50 -5.60 18.61
N ASP A 227 -6.39 -6.46 18.11
CA ASP A 227 -6.24 -7.91 18.11
C ASP A 227 -5.17 -8.37 17.10
N PHE A 228 -5.02 -7.64 15.99
CA PHE A 228 -3.95 -7.90 15.03
C PHE A 228 -2.69 -7.18 15.48
N LYS A 229 -1.69 -7.97 15.90
CA LYS A 229 -0.34 -7.50 16.16
C LYS A 229 0.67 -8.20 15.26
N ILE A 230 1.70 -7.45 14.88
CA ILE A 230 2.84 -7.91 14.08
C ILE A 230 4.13 -7.32 14.65
N GLU A 231 5.23 -8.02 14.49
CA GLU A 231 6.54 -7.54 14.92
C GLU A 231 7.01 -6.40 14.03
N CYS A 232 7.43 -5.27 14.61
CA CYS A 232 7.93 -4.12 13.85
C CYS A 232 9.02 -3.37 14.65
N PRO A 233 10.26 -3.31 14.14
CA PRO A 233 10.78 -4.03 12.97
C PRO A 233 10.72 -5.56 13.12
N THR A 234 10.67 -6.29 12.02
CA THR A 234 10.75 -7.76 12.03
C THR A 234 12.03 -8.23 12.73
N GLY A 235 11.92 -9.20 13.64
CA GLY A 235 13.04 -9.70 14.46
C GLY A 235 13.40 -8.87 15.69
N SER A 236 12.69 -7.77 15.99
CA SER A 236 12.97 -6.89 17.14
C SER A 236 12.35 -7.34 18.48
N GLY A 237 11.37 -8.25 18.46
CA GLY A 237 10.51 -8.63 19.58
C GLY A 237 9.38 -7.63 19.88
N ASN A 238 9.34 -6.47 19.22
CA ASN A 238 8.36 -5.42 19.48
C ASN A 238 7.07 -5.67 18.69
N MET A 239 6.03 -6.11 19.38
CA MET A 239 4.71 -6.35 18.78
C MET A 239 3.89 -5.07 18.72
N MET A 240 3.56 -4.64 17.51
CA MET A 240 2.79 -3.44 17.19
C MET A 240 1.45 -3.79 16.54
N THR A 241 0.43 -3.01 16.85
CA THR A 241 -0.83 -2.95 16.08
C THR A 241 -0.58 -2.32 14.71
N LEU A 242 -1.51 -2.50 13.76
CA LEU A 242 -1.38 -1.92 12.42
C LEU A 242 -1.32 -0.39 12.41
N ILE A 243 -1.98 0.28 13.37
CA ILE A 243 -1.87 1.73 13.52
C ILE A 243 -0.49 2.15 14.04
N GLU A 244 0.10 1.40 14.98
CA GLU A 244 1.46 1.66 15.48
C GLU A 244 2.50 1.44 14.38
N VAL A 245 2.35 0.41 13.54
CA VAL A 245 3.19 0.21 12.35
C VAL A 245 3.09 1.40 11.38
N ALA A 246 1.88 1.89 11.09
CA ALA A 246 1.70 3.04 10.22
C ALA A 246 2.38 4.30 10.80
N LYS A 247 2.28 4.50 12.12
CA LYS A 247 2.95 5.59 12.84
C LYS A 247 4.48 5.47 12.76
N GLU A 248 5.03 4.27 12.87
CA GLU A 248 6.46 4.03 12.74
C GLU A 248 6.98 4.33 11.32
N ILE A 249 6.22 3.96 10.28
CA ILE A 249 6.56 4.31 8.90
C ILE A 249 6.52 5.84 8.70
N ILE A 250 5.49 6.52 9.22
CA ILE A 250 5.40 7.99 9.18
C ILE A 250 6.60 8.63 9.87
N ARG A 251 6.96 8.18 11.08
CA ARG A 251 8.12 8.67 11.83
C ARG A 251 9.42 8.52 11.02
N ARG A 252 9.60 7.39 10.33
CA ARG A 252 10.75 7.15 9.45
C ARG A 252 10.75 8.11 8.25
N LEU A 253 9.60 8.35 7.63
CA LEU A 253 9.48 9.37 6.57
C LEU A 253 9.76 10.80 7.09
N GLU A 254 9.38 11.13 8.33
CA GLU A 254 9.70 12.42 8.95
C GLU A 254 11.21 12.63 9.10
N ASN A 255 11.96 11.56 9.43
CA ASN A 255 13.42 11.63 9.59
C ASN A 255 14.12 12.18 8.35
N ILE A 256 13.56 12.00 7.14
CA ILE A 256 14.10 12.57 5.91
C ILE A 256 14.25 14.10 6.03
N PHE A 257 13.25 14.75 6.62
CA PHE A 257 13.15 16.21 6.66
C PHE A 257 13.61 16.82 7.97
N LEU A 258 13.68 16.05 9.06
CA LEU A 258 14.08 16.53 10.37
C LEU A 258 15.61 16.55 10.54
N LYS A 259 16.09 17.38 11.46
CA LYS A 259 17.50 17.36 11.87
C LYS A 259 17.74 16.12 12.73
N ASP A 260 18.83 15.43 12.46
CA ASP A 260 19.34 14.36 13.31
C ASP A 260 20.04 14.93 14.56
N GLU A 261 20.59 14.04 15.40
CA GLU A 261 21.33 14.41 16.61
C GLU A 261 22.57 15.28 16.35
N LYS A 262 23.11 15.24 15.12
CA LYS A 262 24.26 16.01 14.68
C LYS A 262 23.85 17.32 14.00
N GLY A 263 22.55 17.60 13.90
CA GLY A 263 21.99 18.80 13.27
C GLY A 263 21.85 18.71 11.75
N TYR A 264 22.14 17.56 11.13
CA TYR A 264 22.04 17.34 9.69
C TYR A 264 20.63 16.91 9.28
N ARG A 265 20.15 17.38 8.12
CA ARG A 265 18.90 16.90 7.52
C ARG A 265 19.20 15.91 6.39
N PRO A 266 18.70 14.67 6.44
CA PRO A 266 18.93 13.69 5.38
C PRO A 266 18.56 14.18 3.98
N VAL A 267 17.46 14.93 3.82
CA VAL A 267 16.98 15.45 2.54
C VAL A 267 18.05 16.23 1.75
N TYR A 268 18.97 16.93 2.42
CA TYR A 268 20.05 17.66 1.76
C TYR A 268 21.27 16.80 1.42
N GLY A 269 21.30 15.54 1.85
CA GLY A 269 22.41 14.61 1.61
C GLY A 269 23.76 15.24 1.92
N TRP A 270 24.64 15.23 0.91
CA TRP A 270 26.03 15.68 1.01
C TRP A 270 26.25 17.17 0.68
N TYR A 271 25.18 17.93 0.39
CA TYR A 271 25.28 19.33 -0.02
C TYR A 271 25.52 20.23 1.21
N LYS A 272 26.81 20.47 1.52
CA LYS A 272 27.24 21.25 2.69
C LYS A 272 26.57 22.61 2.80
N ASP A 273 26.44 23.34 1.70
CA ASP A 273 25.83 24.67 1.70
C ASP A 273 24.39 24.64 2.25
N PHE A 274 23.60 23.61 1.91
CA PHE A 274 22.24 23.48 2.45
C PHE A 274 22.21 22.97 3.90
N GLN A 275 23.22 22.22 4.33
CA GLN A 275 23.30 21.71 5.69
C GLN A 275 23.78 22.77 6.70
N GLU A 276 24.76 23.58 6.31
CA GLU A 276 25.54 24.43 7.23
C GLU A 276 25.17 25.92 7.16
N ASP A 277 24.63 26.40 6.04
CA ASP A 277 24.23 27.81 5.92
C ASP A 277 22.90 28.06 6.66
N LYS A 278 22.95 28.95 7.65
CA LYS A 278 21.80 29.42 8.43
C LYS A 278 20.65 29.97 7.57
N TYR A 279 20.94 30.49 6.37
CA TYR A 279 19.90 31.02 5.48
C TYR A 279 19.14 29.91 4.76
N TRP A 280 19.71 28.70 4.67
CA TRP A 280 19.08 27.52 4.06
C TRP A 280 18.39 26.60 5.07
N GLU A 281 18.64 26.77 6.37
CA GLU A 281 18.18 25.87 7.45
C GLU A 281 16.69 25.47 7.39
N ASN A 282 15.82 26.39 6.97
CA ASN A 282 14.36 26.20 6.87
C ASN A 282 13.83 26.26 5.43
N ASN A 283 14.70 26.35 4.43
CA ASN A 283 14.34 26.33 3.02
C ASN A 283 14.37 24.88 2.51
N LEU A 284 13.46 24.06 3.03
CA LEU A 284 13.38 22.65 2.68
C LEU A 284 13.03 22.47 1.20
N LEU A 285 13.79 21.60 0.55
CA LEU A 285 13.51 21.17 -0.82
C LEU A 285 12.74 19.86 -0.80
N PHE A 286 11.82 19.73 -1.75
CA PHE A 286 11.08 18.51 -2.00
C PHE A 286 11.60 17.88 -3.28
N TYR A 287 11.82 16.57 -3.23
CA TYR A 287 12.43 15.82 -4.31
C TYR A 287 11.47 14.76 -4.84
N GLU A 288 11.76 14.24 -6.02
CA GLU A 288 11.00 13.19 -6.68
C GLU A 288 10.97 11.91 -5.84
N TYR A 289 12.12 11.50 -5.33
CA TYR A 289 12.28 10.35 -4.46
C TYR A 289 13.52 10.53 -3.56
N PHE A 290 13.72 9.59 -2.64
CA PHE A 290 14.74 9.69 -1.61
C PHE A 290 15.61 8.44 -1.56
N HIS A 291 16.88 8.60 -1.24
CA HIS A 291 17.83 7.49 -1.17
C HIS A 291 17.39 6.44 -0.13
N GLY A 292 17.33 5.18 -0.54
CA GLY A 292 16.81 4.07 0.28
C GLY A 292 17.57 3.84 1.60
N ASP A 293 18.83 4.24 1.69
CA ASP A 293 19.68 4.00 2.88
C ASP A 293 20.12 5.23 3.66
N ASN A 294 19.94 6.44 3.12
CA ASN A 294 20.42 7.67 3.79
C ASN A 294 19.46 8.85 3.69
N GLY A 295 18.30 8.70 3.04
CA GLY A 295 17.27 9.73 2.98
C GLY A 295 17.60 10.95 2.11
N ALA A 296 18.74 10.97 1.39
CA ALA A 296 19.08 12.07 0.49
C ALA A 296 18.02 12.28 -0.58
N GLY A 297 17.65 13.54 -0.85
CA GLY A 297 16.74 13.88 -1.94
C GLY A 297 17.37 13.68 -3.31
N ILE A 298 16.66 13.02 -4.23
CA ILE A 298 17.15 12.65 -5.57
C ILE A 298 16.08 12.94 -6.62
N GLY A 299 16.53 13.18 -7.85
CA GLY A 299 15.67 13.48 -8.99
C GLY A 299 15.27 14.95 -9.04
N ALA A 300 14.12 15.23 -9.64
CA ALA A 300 13.65 16.60 -9.77
C ALA A 300 13.47 17.27 -8.39
N SER A 301 14.12 18.42 -8.18
CA SER A 301 13.89 19.28 -7.02
C SER A 301 12.61 20.13 -7.20
N HIS A 302 12.11 20.69 -6.10
CA HIS A 302 10.82 21.40 -6.03
C HIS A 302 9.59 20.55 -6.38
N GLN A 303 9.69 19.22 -6.23
CA GLN A 303 8.54 18.32 -6.30
C GLN A 303 7.67 18.40 -5.03
N THR A 304 7.08 19.56 -4.79
CA THR A 304 5.97 19.74 -3.82
C THR A 304 4.65 19.13 -4.31
N GLY A 305 4.73 18.16 -5.23
CA GLY A 305 3.63 17.28 -5.60
C GLY A 305 3.44 16.21 -4.52
N TRP A 306 3.71 14.95 -4.85
CA TRP A 306 3.47 13.85 -3.91
C TRP A 306 4.34 13.92 -2.64
N SER A 307 5.54 14.50 -2.70
CA SER A 307 6.43 14.59 -1.53
C SER A 307 5.92 15.61 -0.51
N GLY A 308 5.07 16.55 -0.94
CA GLY A 308 4.35 17.46 -0.03
C GLY A 308 3.40 16.74 0.93
N MET A 309 3.05 15.48 0.67
CA MET A 309 2.18 14.70 1.56
C MET A 309 2.75 14.51 2.96
N ILE A 310 4.08 14.62 3.14
CA ILE A 310 4.68 14.59 4.46
C ILE A 310 4.07 15.62 5.42
N ALA A 311 3.73 16.82 4.94
CA ALA A 311 3.14 17.85 5.78
C ALA A 311 1.79 17.39 6.35
N TYR A 312 0.96 16.74 5.53
CA TYR A 312 -0.30 16.17 5.97
C TYR A 312 -0.08 15.00 6.94
N LEU A 313 0.84 14.09 6.62
CA LEU A 313 1.16 12.94 7.48
C LEU A 313 1.62 13.38 8.88
N MET A 314 2.50 14.38 8.96
CA MET A 314 3.00 14.95 10.21
C MET A 314 1.89 15.60 11.05
N VAL A 315 1.02 16.39 10.41
CA VAL A 315 -0.10 17.05 11.10
C VAL A 315 -1.08 15.99 11.60
N MET A 316 -1.56 15.12 10.72
CA MET A 316 -2.47 14.03 11.06
C MET A 316 -1.93 13.17 12.21
N PHE A 317 -0.65 12.81 12.18
CA PHE A 317 -0.03 12.03 13.24
C PHE A 317 -0.10 12.70 14.62
N ARG A 318 0.03 14.03 14.68
CA ARG A 318 0.10 14.81 15.92
C ARG A 318 -1.26 15.30 16.40
N THR A 319 -2.23 15.48 15.51
CA THR A 319 -3.51 16.12 15.83
C THR A 319 -4.69 15.16 15.83
N THR A 320 -4.55 13.97 15.25
CA THR A 320 -5.67 13.01 15.15
C THR A 320 -5.63 12.00 16.29
N ASN A 321 -6.75 11.86 17.01
CA ASN A 321 -6.95 10.69 17.84
C ASN A 321 -7.29 9.50 16.94
N PHE A 322 -6.36 8.57 16.75
CA PHE A 322 -6.57 7.41 15.90
C PHE A 322 -7.57 6.38 16.47
N ASP A 323 -7.94 6.50 17.75
CA ASP A 323 -9.09 5.75 18.30
C ASP A 323 -10.38 6.08 17.53
N MET A 324 -10.45 7.28 16.92
CA MET A 324 -11.58 7.64 16.06
C MET A 324 -11.69 6.75 14.82
N LEU A 325 -10.62 6.14 14.31
CA LEU A 325 -10.71 5.14 13.23
C LEU A 325 -11.51 3.91 13.68
N MET A 326 -11.44 3.59 14.97
CA MET A 326 -12.26 2.53 15.55
C MET A 326 -13.71 2.99 15.65
N GLU A 327 -13.98 4.24 16.00
CA GLU A 327 -15.36 4.77 16.06
C GLU A 327 -16.01 4.94 14.68
N LYS A 328 -15.27 5.45 13.69
CA LYS A 328 -15.72 5.67 12.31
C LYS A 328 -14.53 5.60 11.34
N ALA A 329 -14.61 4.70 10.38
CA ALA A 329 -13.56 4.47 9.40
C ALA A 329 -13.73 5.36 8.14
N HIS A 330 -14.95 5.79 7.81
CA HIS A 330 -15.23 6.46 6.53
C HIS A 330 -16.22 7.64 6.57
N TRP A 331 -16.81 8.01 7.72
CA TRP A 331 -18.02 8.86 7.74
C TRP A 331 -17.95 10.10 8.64
N ASP A 332 -18.34 11.24 8.07
CA ASP A 332 -18.85 12.38 8.85
C ASP A 332 -20.39 12.35 8.88
N LYS A 333 -20.96 12.27 10.08
CA LYS A 333 -22.41 12.16 10.30
C LYS A 333 -23.15 13.46 9.96
N ASP A 334 -22.41 14.56 9.78
CA ASP A 334 -22.97 15.88 9.50
C ASP A 334 -23.18 16.14 8.00
N THR A 335 -22.86 15.18 7.12
CA THR A 335 -23.12 15.26 5.69
C THR A 335 -24.62 15.10 5.43
N ARG A 336 -25.34 16.23 5.39
CA ARG A 336 -26.80 16.25 5.24
C ARG A 336 -27.22 15.80 3.85
N ILE A 337 -28.15 14.84 3.81
CA ILE A 337 -28.94 14.52 2.61
C ILE A 337 -29.66 15.79 2.18
N LYS A 338 -29.33 16.34 1.00
CA LYS A 338 -30.20 17.30 0.34
C LYS A 338 -31.43 16.53 -0.15
N LYS A 339 -32.44 16.38 0.70
CA LYS A 339 -33.80 16.21 0.20
C LYS A 339 -34.26 17.60 -0.26
N GLU A 340 -34.10 17.88 -1.55
CA GLU A 340 -34.92 18.91 -2.19
C GLU A 340 -36.35 18.36 -2.32
N GLU A 341 -37.31 19.21 -1.93
CA GLU A 341 -38.76 18.96 -1.79
C GLU A 341 -39.48 18.59 -3.08
#